data_AF-A0A3D1MHF3-F1
#
_entry.id   AF-A0A3D1MHF3-F1
#
_cell.length_a   1.000
_cell.length_b   1.000
_cell.length_c   1.000
_cell.angle_alpha   90.00
_cell.angle_beta   90.00
_cell.angle_gamma   90.00
#
_symmetry.space_group_name_H-M   'P 1'
#
loop_
_entity.id
_entity.type
_entity.pdbx_description
1 polymer ?
#
loop_
_entity_poly.entity_id
_entity_poly.type
_entity_poly.pdbx_seq_one_letter_code
_entity_poly.pdbx_strand_id
1 'polypeptide(L)'
;MALCITRHVHTSILFQGSASDKIFAELKKIDGETRCLNNIRSMKEAVALAKKYAKSGDVVLLSPGAASFGLFNHEFDRGEQFRILVK
;
A
#
# COMPACT_ATOMS: atom_id res chain seq x y z
N MET A 1 6.88 -12.67 -6.65
CA MET A 1 6.38 -11.57 -5.79
C MET A 1 4.86 -11.43 -5.87
N ALA A 2 4.27 -11.15 -7.04
CA ALA A 2 2.82 -10.96 -7.19
C ALA A 2 1.96 -12.12 -6.65
N LEU A 3 2.34 -13.38 -6.93
CA LEU A 3 1.64 -14.57 -6.42
C LEU A 3 1.62 -14.68 -4.88
N CYS A 4 2.68 -14.22 -4.20
CA CYS A 4 2.70 -14.24 -2.73
C CYS A 4 1.74 -13.20 -2.16
N ILE A 5 1.68 -12.02 -2.79
CA ILE A 5 0.76 -10.94 -2.41
C ILE A 5 -0.68 -11.42 -2.57
N THR A 6 -1.03 -12.00 -3.72
CA THR A 6 -2.41 -12.46 -3.99
C THR A 6 -2.90 -13.56 -3.05
N ARG A 7 -1.97 -14.27 -2.38
CA ARG A 7 -2.29 -15.37 -1.45
C ARG A 7 -2.30 -14.98 0.02
N HIS A 8 -1.54 -13.95 0.42
CA HIS A 8 -1.30 -13.66 1.84
C HIS A 8 -1.68 -12.23 2.24
N VAL A 9 -1.98 -11.36 1.26
CA VAL A 9 -2.31 -9.96 1.52
C VAL A 9 -3.78 -9.73 1.23
N HIS A 10 -4.58 -9.50 2.26
CA HIS A 10 -6.01 -9.21 2.10
C HIS A 10 -6.25 -7.92 1.28
N THR A 11 -5.46 -6.86 1.53
CA THR A 11 -5.58 -5.58 0.83
C THR A 11 -4.20 -4.97 0.57
N SER A 12 -3.92 -4.65 -0.69
CA SER A 12 -2.74 -3.92 -1.14
C SER A 12 -3.10 -2.48 -1.48
N ILE A 13 -2.40 -1.52 -0.88
CA ILE A 13 -2.58 -0.08 -1.09
C ILE A 13 -1.30 0.46 -1.70
N LEU A 14 -1.35 0.90 -2.95
CA LEU A 14 -0.20 1.34 -3.72
C LEU A 14 -0.25 2.84 -3.96
N PHE A 15 0.80 3.54 -3.55
CA PHE A 15 0.97 4.97 -3.82
C PHE A 15 1.20 5.23 -5.31
N GLN A 16 0.87 6.42 -5.78
CA GLN A 16 1.18 6.85 -7.15
C GLN A 16 2.68 6.70 -7.46
N GLY A 17 3.01 6.07 -8.58
CA GLY A 17 4.39 5.94 -9.04
C GLY A 17 4.59 4.77 -10.01
N SER A 18 5.61 4.88 -10.86
CA SER A 18 5.89 3.90 -11.93
C SER A 18 6.16 2.48 -11.41
N ALA A 19 6.74 2.34 -10.22
CA ALA A 19 6.92 1.04 -9.58
C ALA A 19 5.58 0.42 -9.16
N SER A 20 4.69 1.22 -8.57
CA SER A 20 3.34 0.80 -8.19
C SER A 20 2.51 0.39 -9.40
N ASP A 21 2.62 1.12 -10.52
CA ASP A 21 1.89 0.80 -11.74
C ASP A 21 2.31 -0.56 -12.31
N LYS A 22 3.61 -0.88 -12.28
CA LYS A 22 4.13 -2.19 -12.66
C LYS A 22 3.60 -3.30 -11.73
N ILE A 23 3.65 -3.08 -10.42
CA ILE A 23 3.13 -4.05 -9.43
C ILE A 23 1.63 -4.27 -9.63
N PHE A 24 0.86 -3.19 -9.81
CA PHE A 24 -0.59 -3.25 -10.04
C PHE A 24 -0.93 -4.03 -11.31
N ALA A 25 -0.19 -3.80 -12.40
CA ALA A 25 -0.37 -4.55 -13.64
C ALA A 25 -0.10 -6.04 -13.47
N GLU A 26 0.93 -6.43 -12.73
CA GLU A 26 1.21 -7.85 -12.44
C GLU A 26 0.16 -8.48 -11.52
N LEU A 27 -0.31 -7.76 -10.51
CA LEU A 27 -1.37 -8.25 -9.61
C LEU A 27 -2.70 -8.45 -10.34
N LYS A 28 -2.99 -7.63 -11.35
CA LYS A 28 -4.21 -7.75 -12.17
C LYS A 28 -4.23 -8.97 -13.10
N LYS A 29 -3.07 -9.57 -13.39
CA LYS A 29 -2.95 -10.76 -14.24
C LYS A 29 -3.24 -12.06 -13.49
N ILE A 30 -3.29 -12.02 -12.16
CA ILE A 30 -3.44 -13.19 -11.32
C ILE A 30 -4.85 -13.16 -10.73
N ASP A 31 -5.64 -14.20 -10.96
CA ASP A 31 -6.91 -14.38 -10.25
C ASP A 31 -6.62 -14.62 -8.77
N GLY A 32 -7.12 -13.73 -7.92
CA GLY A 32 -6.92 -13.79 -6.48
C GLY A 32 -7.90 -12.89 -5.74
N GLU A 33 -8.12 -13.18 -4.47
CA GLU A 33 -9.07 -12.45 -3.62
C GLU A 33 -8.52 -11.13 -3.08
N THR A 34 -7.22 -10.86 -3.29
CA THR A 34 -6.58 -9.63 -2.84
C THR A 34 -7.22 -8.40 -3.48
N ARG A 35 -7.64 -7.48 -2.62
CA ARG A 35 -8.05 -6.14 -3.05
C ARG A 35 -6.82 -5.29 -3.36
N CYS A 36 -6.70 -4.83 -4.61
CA CYS A 36 -5.62 -3.94 -5.03
C CYS A 36 -6.14 -2.52 -5.30
N LEU A 37 -5.65 -1.55 -4.53
CA LEU A 37 -5.89 -0.11 -4.71
C LEU A 37 -4.60 0.54 -5.21
N ASN A 38 -4.66 1.38 -6.25
CA ASN A 38 -3.51 2.07 -6.82
C ASN A 38 -3.76 3.57 -6.93
N ASN A 39 -2.70 4.35 -7.24
CA ASN A 39 -2.73 5.80 -7.45
C ASN A 39 -3.14 6.58 -6.19
N ILE A 40 -2.80 6.07 -5.01
CA ILE A 40 -3.02 6.76 -3.74
C ILE A 40 -2.01 7.90 -3.59
N ARG A 41 -2.46 9.08 -3.18
CA ARG A 41 -1.66 10.31 -3.28
C ARG A 41 -1.23 10.91 -1.95
N SER A 42 -1.60 10.30 -0.82
CA SER A 42 -1.15 10.75 0.50
C SER A 42 -1.18 9.63 1.52
N MET A 43 -0.35 9.75 2.57
CA MET A 43 -0.40 8.81 3.70
C MET A 43 -1.76 8.85 4.42
N LYS A 44 -2.38 10.03 4.50
CA LYS A 44 -3.71 10.20 5.11
C LYS A 44 -4.77 9.37 4.39
N GLU A 45 -4.80 9.43 3.06
CA GLU A 45 -5.67 8.60 2.24
C GLU A 45 -5.36 7.10 2.42
N ALA A 46 -4.08 6.72 2.39
CA ALA A 46 -3.66 5.34 2.56
C ALA A 46 -4.10 4.74 3.90
N VAL A 47 -3.88 5.47 5.01
CA VAL A 47 -4.27 5.02 6.35
C VAL A 47 -5.79 4.98 6.51
N ALA A 48 -6.53 5.94 5.94
CA ALA A 48 -8.00 5.90 5.96
C ALA A 48 -8.55 4.67 5.23
N LEU A 49 -7.99 4.33 4.07
CA LEU A 49 -8.36 3.12 3.33
C LEU A 49 -7.96 1.84 4.10
N ALA A 50 -6.78 1.82 4.70
CA ALA A 50 -6.35 0.70 5.53
C ALA A 50 -7.31 0.47 6.71
N LYS A 51 -7.66 1.53 7.46
CA LYS A 51 -8.63 1.48 8.56
C LYS A 51 -10.02 1.05 8.08
N LYS A 52 -10.42 1.42 6.85
CA LYS A 52 -11.72 1.03 6.26
C LYS A 52 -11.82 -0.46 5.93
N TYR A 53 -10.74 -1.08 5.43
CA TYR A 53 -10.77 -2.45 4.93
C TYR A 53 -10.19 -3.49 5.89
N ALA A 54 -9.38 -3.07 6.87
CA ALA A 54 -8.89 -3.94 7.91
C ALA A 54 -10.02 -4.34 8.87
N LYS A 55 -9.96 -5.58 9.35
CA LYS A 55 -10.84 -6.15 10.37
C LYS A 55 -10.07 -6.39 11.66
N SER A 56 -10.80 -6.62 12.76
CA SER A 56 -10.18 -7.00 14.03
C SER A 56 -9.34 -8.27 13.84
N GLY A 57 -8.06 -8.21 14.23
CA GLY A 57 -7.09 -9.29 14.03
C GLY A 57 -6.20 -9.14 12.79
N ASP A 58 -6.52 -8.23 11.87
CA ASP A 58 -5.65 -7.94 10.72
C ASP A 58 -4.41 -7.11 11.15
N VAL A 59 -3.34 -7.24 10.38
CA VAL A 59 -2.13 -6.44 10.51
C VAL A 59 -2.05 -5.44 9.36
N VAL A 60 -1.90 -4.16 9.69
CA VAL A 60 -1.58 -3.11 8.72
C VAL A 60 -0.07 -2.86 8.72
N LEU A 61 0.59 -3.18 7.61
CA LEU A 61 2.05 -3.06 7.45
C LEU A 61 2.39 -2.00 6.41
N LEU A 62 3.18 -0.99 6.80
CA LEU A 62 3.87 -0.11 5.87
C LEU A 62 5.19 -0.79 5.44
N SER A 63 5.23 -1.34 4.22
CA SER A 63 6.41 -2.02 3.65
C SER A 63 6.84 -1.38 2.33
N PRO A 64 7.56 -0.25 2.36
CA PRO A 64 8.01 0.41 1.14
C PRO A 64 9.14 -0.39 0.47
N GLY A 65 8.97 -0.71 -0.81
CA GLY A 65 9.97 -1.42 -1.63
C GLY A 65 10.57 -0.57 -2.76
N ALA A 66 10.19 0.71 -2.84
CA ALA A 66 10.66 1.64 -3.87
C ALA A 66 10.70 3.08 -3.33
N ALA A 67 11.54 3.91 -3.95
CA ALA A 67 11.54 5.34 -3.70
C ALA A 67 10.21 5.96 -4.18
N SER A 68 9.65 6.85 -3.37
CA SER A 68 8.37 7.49 -3.60
C SER A 68 8.60 8.98 -3.89
N PHE A 69 9.12 9.27 -5.08
CA PHE A 69 9.50 10.61 -5.50
C PHE A 69 8.28 11.54 -5.58
N GLY A 70 8.36 12.69 -4.93
CA GLY A 70 7.35 13.76 -5.00
C GLY A 70 6.15 13.61 -4.06
N LEU A 71 5.95 12.45 -3.44
CA LEU A 71 4.86 12.22 -2.46
C LEU A 71 5.29 12.42 -1.01
N PHE A 72 6.59 12.23 -0.74
CA PHE A 72 7.20 12.33 0.58
C PHE A 72 8.52 13.08 0.44
N ASN A 73 8.92 13.77 1.50
CA ASN A 73 10.18 14.50 1.52
C ASN A 73 11.38 13.53 1.47
N HIS A 74 11.27 12.41 2.17
CA HIS A 74 12.26 11.33 2.23
C HIS A 74 11.65 10.09 2.90
N GLU A 75 12.42 9.00 3.03
CA GLU A 75 11.96 7.74 3.62
C GLU A 75 11.52 7.87 5.08
N PHE A 76 12.18 8.73 5.87
CA PHE A 76 11.79 8.97 7.27
C PHE A 76 10.47 9.73 7.40
N ASP A 77 10.23 10.75 6.56
CA ASP A 77 8.97 11.51 6.54
C ASP A 77 7.77 10.58 6.27
N ARG A 78 7.92 9.67 5.31
CA ARG A 78 6.90 8.65 5.02
C ARG A 78 6.59 7.79 6.25
N GLY A 79 7.61 7.30 6.95
CA GLY A 79 7.45 6.50 8.16
C GLY A 79 6.83 7.29 9.32
N GLU A 80 7.23 8.56 9.46
CA GLU A 80 6.70 9.45 10.48
C GLU A 80 5.22 9.77 10.25
N GLN A 81 4.83 10.13 9.03
CA GLN A 81 3.42 10.37 8.68
C GLN A 81 2.55 9.15 9.00
N PHE A 82 3.02 7.95 8.68
CA PHE A 82 2.30 6.72 9.03
C PHE A 82 2.14 6.58 10.54
N ARG A 83 3.25 6.68 11.30
CA ARG A 83 3.25 6.59 12.77
C ARG A 83 2.29 7.59 13.42
N ILE A 84 2.21 8.81 12.90
CA ILE A 84 1.30 9.85 13.40
C ILE A 84 -0.17 9.48 13.13
N LEU A 85 -0.48 8.95 11.95
CA LEU A 85 -1.84 8.68 11.49
C LEU A 85 -2.44 7.35 12.00
N VAL A 86 -1.58 6.39 12.40
CA VAL A 86 -2.02 5.10 12.96
C VAL A 86 -2.25 5.10 14.46
N LYS A 87 -1.88 6.19 15.16
CA LYS A 87 -2.40 6.44 16.50
C LYS A 87 -3.93 6.57 16.47
#